data_AF-A0A7K2MM12-F1
#
_entry.id   AF-A0A7K2MM12-F1
#
_cell.length_a   1.000
_cell.length_b   1.000
_cell.length_c   1.000
_cell.angle_alpha   90.00
_cell.angle_beta   90.00
_cell.angle_gamma   90.00
#
_symmetry.space_group_name_H-M   'P 1'
#
loop_
_entity.id
_entity.type
_entity.pdbx_description
1 polymer ?
#
loop_
_entity_poly.entity_id
_entity_poly.type
_entity_poly.pdbx_seq_one_letter_code
_entity_poly.pdbx_strand_id
1 'polypeptide(L)'
;DRRAPASVKNYAKTHPHRMGAWTGESKTNVATMGENDFRSTEKSVVIAEDGALRIELVGDDGTTTVLRESVPVKKDEVVDASVLRVAALREFLTAQVARAKAEGVLFSVHLKATM
;
A
#
# COMPACT_ATOMS: atom_id res chain seq x y z
N ASP A 1 -4.84 -14.38 15.32
CA ASP A 1 -5.40 -13.59 16.43
C ASP A 1 -4.30 -12.72 17.04
N ARG A 2 -4.41 -11.38 16.97
CA ARG A 2 -3.46 -10.42 17.59
C ARG A 2 -4.24 -9.45 18.47
N ARG A 3 -3.90 -9.39 19.78
CA ARG A 3 -4.52 -8.51 20.77
C ARG A 3 -3.58 -8.20 21.92
N ALA A 4 -3.75 -7.05 22.57
CA ALA A 4 -3.02 -6.72 23.79
C ALA A 4 -3.55 -7.58 24.96
N PRO A 5 -2.69 -8.30 25.71
CA PRO A 5 -3.12 -9.04 26.90
C PRO A 5 -3.68 -8.12 27.98
N ALA A 6 -4.67 -8.60 28.74
CA ALA A 6 -5.30 -7.81 29.81
C ALA A 6 -4.28 -7.38 30.89
N SER A 7 -3.33 -8.26 31.24
CA SER A 7 -2.24 -7.95 32.17
C SER A 7 -1.37 -6.79 31.69
N VAL A 8 -0.95 -6.81 30.42
CA VAL A 8 -0.15 -5.74 29.79
C VAL A 8 -0.96 -4.43 29.70
N LYS A 9 -2.25 -4.51 29.35
CA LYS A 9 -3.11 -3.31 29.29
C LYS A 9 -3.32 -2.69 30.68
N ASN A 10 -3.51 -3.48 31.73
CA ASN A 10 -3.63 -3.01 33.09
C ASN A 10 -2.32 -2.38 33.58
N TYR A 11 -1.17 -2.99 33.26
CA TYR A 11 0.14 -2.42 33.54
C TYR A 11 0.32 -1.05 32.88
N ALA A 12 -0.06 -0.90 31.60
CA ALA A 12 0.01 0.38 30.89
C ALA A 12 -0.93 1.46 31.45
N LYS A 13 -2.03 1.07 32.13
CA LYS A 13 -2.92 2.02 32.83
C LYS A 13 -2.28 2.53 34.13
N THR A 14 -1.61 1.65 34.88
CA THR A 14 -0.95 2.03 36.14
C THR A 14 0.41 2.70 35.92
N HIS A 15 1.06 2.43 34.78
CA HIS A 15 2.33 3.01 34.36
C HIS A 15 2.19 3.64 32.96
N PRO A 16 1.48 4.78 32.83
CA PRO A 16 1.27 5.42 31.54
C PRO A 16 2.61 5.85 30.93
N HIS A 17 2.86 5.42 29.71
CA HIS A 17 4.00 5.90 28.93
C HIS A 17 3.77 7.34 28.47
N ARG A 18 4.85 8.05 28.12
CA ARG A 18 4.76 9.42 27.63
C ARG A 18 4.00 9.47 26.31
N MET A 19 3.01 10.34 26.25
CA MET A 19 2.27 10.69 25.04
C MET A 19 2.51 12.17 24.76
N GLY A 20 3.02 12.50 23.57
CA GLY A 20 3.20 13.89 23.18
C GLY A 20 1.86 14.62 23.12
N ALA A 21 1.83 15.88 23.57
CA ALA A 21 0.63 16.70 23.47
C ALA A 21 0.28 16.98 22.00
N TRP A 22 -1.01 16.96 21.69
CA TRP A 22 -1.55 17.38 20.40
C TRP A 22 -2.15 18.77 20.52
N THR A 23 -2.00 19.59 19.49
CA THR A 23 -2.56 20.93 19.43
C THR A 23 -3.49 21.08 18.22
N GLY A 24 -4.43 22.03 18.28
CA GLY A 24 -5.37 22.28 17.18
C GLY A 24 -4.72 22.91 15.95
N GLU A 25 -3.52 23.45 16.09
CA GLU A 25 -2.72 24.09 15.05
C GLU A 25 -1.82 23.10 14.28
N SER A 26 -1.90 21.80 14.60
CA SER A 26 -1.11 20.77 13.94
C SER A 26 -1.37 20.75 12.43
N LYS A 27 -0.30 20.91 11.65
CA LYS A 27 -0.32 20.76 10.18
C LYS A 27 -0.01 19.34 9.71
N THR A 28 0.24 18.41 10.64
CA THR A 28 0.57 17.01 10.31
C THR A 28 -0.60 16.34 9.61
N ASN A 29 -0.38 15.86 8.39
CA ASN A 29 -1.38 15.18 7.58
C ASN A 29 -0.75 14.04 6.77
N VAL A 30 -1.57 13.06 6.37
CA VAL A 30 -1.19 12.03 5.40
C VAL A 30 -1.56 12.51 4.01
N ALA A 31 -0.65 12.34 3.06
CA ALA A 31 -0.92 12.48 1.63
C ALA A 31 -0.84 11.11 0.97
N THR A 32 -1.80 10.77 0.12
CA THR A 32 -1.85 9.54 -0.68
C THR A 32 -2.38 9.85 -2.09
N MET A 33 -2.11 8.99 -3.07
CA MET A 33 -2.41 9.24 -4.49
C MET A 33 -3.91 9.29 -4.81
N GLY A 34 -4.72 8.42 -4.19
CA GLY A 34 -6.18 8.38 -4.41
C GLY A 34 -6.62 7.70 -5.71
N GLU A 35 -5.89 7.89 -6.79
CA GLU A 35 -6.08 7.24 -8.09
C GLU A 35 -4.74 6.75 -8.65
N ASN A 36 -4.79 5.84 -9.63
CA ASN A 36 -3.62 5.29 -10.33
C ASN A 36 -2.61 4.58 -9.40
N ASP A 37 -3.04 4.22 -8.19
CA ASP A 37 -2.31 3.46 -7.18
C ASP A 37 -2.77 1.99 -7.16
N PHE A 38 -2.13 1.16 -6.32
CA PHE A 38 -2.51 -0.25 -6.22
C PHE A 38 -3.97 -0.45 -5.83
N ARG A 39 -4.51 0.38 -4.92
CA ARG A 39 -5.88 0.27 -4.44
C ARG A 39 -6.89 0.58 -5.55
N SER A 40 -6.67 1.64 -6.30
CA SER A 40 -7.61 2.13 -7.33
C SER A 40 -7.54 1.34 -8.64
N THR A 41 -6.45 0.61 -8.88
CA THR A 41 -6.27 -0.19 -10.11
C THR A 41 -6.53 -1.69 -9.91
N GLU A 42 -6.86 -2.10 -8.69
CA GLU A 42 -7.07 -3.50 -8.34
C GLU A 42 -8.21 -4.14 -9.13
N LYS A 43 -7.95 -5.35 -9.61
CA LYS A 43 -8.96 -6.29 -10.12
C LYS A 43 -8.81 -7.60 -9.35
N SER A 44 -9.93 -8.22 -9.03
CA SER A 44 -10.01 -9.43 -8.22
C SER A 44 -10.87 -10.49 -8.91
N VAL A 45 -10.52 -11.75 -8.74
CA VAL A 45 -11.29 -12.90 -9.20
C VAL A 45 -11.25 -14.02 -8.16
N VAL A 46 -12.34 -14.77 -8.05
CA VAL A 46 -12.39 -16.03 -7.32
C VAL A 46 -12.22 -17.16 -8.32
N ILE A 47 -11.19 -17.98 -8.14
CA ILE A 47 -10.85 -19.08 -9.05
C ILE A 47 -11.89 -20.20 -8.93
N ALA A 48 -12.45 -20.66 -10.04
CA ALA A 48 -13.55 -21.63 -10.03
C ALA A 48 -13.10 -23.08 -9.75
N GLU A 49 -11.84 -23.41 -10.07
CA GLU A 49 -11.29 -24.76 -10.00
C GLU A 49 -9.77 -24.76 -9.80
N ASP A 50 -9.22 -25.88 -9.34
CA ASP A 50 -7.77 -26.04 -9.21
C ASP A 50 -7.09 -25.92 -10.59
N GLY A 51 -5.93 -25.26 -10.64
CA GLY A 51 -5.22 -25.05 -11.90
C GLY A 51 -3.93 -24.27 -11.74
N ALA A 52 -3.50 -23.62 -12.82
CA ALA A 52 -2.37 -22.70 -12.79
C ALA A 52 -2.62 -21.50 -13.72
N LEU A 53 -2.26 -20.31 -13.25
CA LEU A 53 -2.24 -19.09 -14.04
C LEU A 53 -0.86 -18.86 -14.65
N ARG A 54 -0.81 -18.14 -15.77
CA ARG A 54 0.41 -17.63 -16.39
C ARG A 54 0.34 -16.11 -16.43
N ILE A 55 1.45 -15.44 -16.10
CA ILE A 55 1.53 -13.97 -16.12
C ILE A 55 2.37 -13.55 -17.33
N GLU A 56 1.76 -12.79 -18.23
CA GLU A 56 2.35 -12.34 -19.48
C GLU A 56 2.22 -10.83 -19.64
N LEU A 57 3.20 -10.23 -20.29
CA LEU A 57 3.16 -8.86 -20.79
C LEU A 57 3.07 -8.92 -22.31
N VAL A 58 1.97 -8.40 -22.87
CA VAL A 58 1.83 -8.16 -24.31
C VAL A 58 2.29 -6.73 -24.58
N GLY A 59 3.34 -6.59 -25.37
CA GLY A 59 3.90 -5.30 -25.80
C GLY A 59 3.04 -4.63 -26.87
N ASP A 60 3.23 -3.32 -27.01
CA ASP A 60 2.52 -2.52 -28.03
C ASP A 60 2.87 -2.94 -29.47
N ASP A 61 4.01 -3.61 -29.65
CA ASP A 61 4.47 -4.22 -30.90
C ASP A 61 3.89 -5.64 -31.16
N GLY A 62 3.06 -6.14 -30.25
CA GLY A 62 2.47 -7.47 -30.29
C GLY A 62 3.38 -8.59 -29.78
N THR A 63 4.59 -8.27 -29.27
CA THR A 63 5.46 -9.28 -28.65
C THR A 63 4.91 -9.71 -27.29
N THR A 64 4.98 -10.99 -26.97
CA THR A 64 4.59 -11.51 -25.66
C THR A 64 5.82 -11.91 -24.85
N THR A 65 5.98 -11.30 -23.67
CA THR A 65 6.99 -11.67 -22.69
C THR A 65 6.33 -12.39 -21.51
N VAL A 66 6.80 -13.60 -21.21
CA VAL A 66 6.35 -14.33 -20.02
C VAL A 66 7.05 -13.75 -18.80
N LEU A 67 6.27 -13.21 -17.86
CA LEU A 67 6.78 -12.73 -16.57
C LEU A 67 6.83 -13.86 -15.54
N ARG A 68 5.84 -14.77 -15.58
CA ARG A 68 5.77 -15.95 -14.72
C ARG A 68 5.05 -17.09 -15.44
N GLU A 69 5.75 -18.19 -15.65
CA GLU A 69 5.21 -19.33 -16.42
C GLU A 69 4.09 -20.07 -15.69
N SER A 70 4.19 -20.21 -14.36
CA SER A 70 3.17 -20.91 -13.57
C SER A 70 2.98 -20.27 -12.19
N VAL A 71 1.70 -20.05 -11.87
CA VAL A 71 1.18 -19.68 -10.56
C VAL A 71 0.07 -20.69 -10.23
N PRO A 72 0.38 -21.78 -9.50
CA PRO A 72 -0.62 -22.75 -9.09
C PRO A 72 -1.70 -22.07 -8.24
N VAL A 73 -2.96 -22.40 -8.50
CA VAL A 73 -4.13 -21.86 -7.80
C VAL A 73 -5.10 -22.99 -7.45
N LYS A 74 -5.89 -22.77 -6.40
CA LYS A 74 -6.93 -23.69 -5.95
C LYS A 74 -8.32 -23.14 -6.28
N LYS A 75 -9.29 -24.04 -6.32
CA LYS A 75 -10.70 -23.69 -6.26
C LYS A 75 -10.97 -22.75 -5.07
N ASP A 76 -11.77 -21.73 -5.34
CA ASP A 76 -12.20 -20.67 -4.42
C ASP A 76 -11.05 -19.78 -3.90
N GLU A 77 -9.83 -19.89 -4.48
CA GLU A 77 -8.74 -18.97 -4.20
C GLU A 77 -9.03 -17.58 -4.78
N VAL A 78 -8.73 -16.53 -4.01
CA VAL A 78 -8.85 -15.15 -4.46
C VAL A 78 -7.52 -14.71 -5.07
N VAL A 79 -7.55 -14.23 -6.30
CA VAL A 79 -6.37 -13.70 -6.99
C VAL A 79 -6.62 -12.26 -7.37
N ASP A 80 -5.71 -11.40 -6.90
CA ASP A 80 -5.76 -9.96 -7.15
C ASP A 80 -4.58 -9.53 -8.02
N ALA A 81 -4.84 -8.58 -8.92
CA ALA A 81 -3.80 -7.92 -9.72
C ALA A 81 -4.03 -6.41 -9.73
N SER A 82 -2.97 -5.65 -9.56
CA SER A 82 -3.00 -4.18 -9.56
C SER A 82 -1.70 -3.61 -10.14
N VAL A 83 -1.71 -2.31 -10.48
CA VAL A 83 -0.54 -1.62 -11.02
C VAL A 83 -0.39 -0.22 -10.44
N LEU A 84 0.81 0.12 -9.97
CA LEU A 84 1.16 1.49 -9.61
C LEU A 84 1.65 2.24 -10.86
N ARG A 85 0.93 3.27 -11.29
CA ARG A 85 1.33 4.06 -12.48
C ARG A 85 2.49 4.97 -12.12
N VAL A 86 3.69 4.66 -12.65
CA VAL A 86 4.93 5.40 -12.35
C VAL A 86 4.84 6.89 -12.70
N ALA A 87 4.17 7.25 -13.80
CA ALA A 87 3.98 8.65 -14.18
C ALA A 87 3.18 9.43 -13.12
N ALA A 88 2.01 8.89 -12.71
CA ALA A 88 1.17 9.47 -11.68
C ALA A 88 1.87 9.52 -10.32
N LEU A 89 2.64 8.49 -9.96
CA LEU A 89 3.45 8.47 -8.74
C LEU A 89 4.47 9.62 -8.72
N ARG A 90 5.18 9.85 -9.82
CA ARG A 90 6.19 10.92 -9.93
C ARG A 90 5.55 12.30 -9.82
N GLU A 91 4.41 12.50 -10.48
CA GLU A 91 3.64 13.74 -10.38
C GLU A 91 3.18 13.99 -8.94
N PHE A 92 2.59 12.98 -8.31
CA PHE A 92 2.15 13.03 -6.92
C PHE A 92 3.30 13.40 -5.96
N LEU A 93 4.43 12.69 -6.04
CA LEU A 93 5.59 12.94 -5.18
C LEU A 93 6.16 14.35 -5.37
N THR A 94 6.24 14.81 -6.63
CA THR A 94 6.69 16.18 -6.94
C THR A 94 5.76 17.23 -6.31
N ALA A 95 4.44 17.03 -6.43
CA ALA A 95 3.46 17.90 -5.80
C ALA A 95 3.54 17.88 -4.27
N GLN A 96 3.75 16.71 -3.64
CA GLN A 96 3.86 16.61 -2.18
C GLN A 96 5.14 17.24 -1.63
N VAL A 97 6.26 17.15 -2.34
CA VAL A 97 7.50 17.86 -1.99
C VAL A 97 7.29 19.38 -2.04
N ALA A 98 6.65 19.87 -3.10
CA ALA A 98 6.34 21.30 -3.24
C ALA A 98 5.38 21.78 -2.12
N ARG A 99 4.34 20.99 -1.82
CA ARG A 99 3.39 21.26 -0.73
C ARG A 99 4.08 21.33 0.63
N ALA A 100 4.92 20.35 0.96
CA ALA A 100 5.63 20.33 2.24
C ALA A 100 6.51 21.59 2.41
N LYS A 101 7.19 22.01 1.35
CA LYS A 101 7.96 23.26 1.33
C LYS A 101 7.07 24.50 1.51
N ALA A 102 5.95 24.58 0.80
CA ALA A 102 5.02 25.72 0.88
C ALA A 102 4.36 25.85 2.26
N GLU A 103 4.01 24.73 2.90
CA GLU A 103 3.40 24.71 4.23
C GLU A 103 4.42 24.87 5.37
N GLY A 104 5.72 24.76 5.06
CA GLY A 104 6.81 24.82 6.03
C GLY A 104 6.88 23.60 6.95
N VAL A 105 6.53 22.41 6.44
CA VAL A 105 6.49 21.15 7.21
C VAL A 105 7.55 20.16 6.71
N LEU A 106 7.93 19.20 7.57
CA LEU A 106 8.88 18.14 7.19
C LEU A 106 8.27 17.20 6.16
N PHE A 107 9.01 16.93 5.08
CA PHE A 107 8.67 15.87 4.14
C PHE A 107 9.17 14.53 4.69
N SER A 108 8.27 13.57 4.87
CA SER A 108 8.61 12.21 5.32
C SER A 108 7.92 11.17 4.45
N VAL A 109 8.55 10.01 4.31
CA VAL A 109 8.05 8.89 3.49
C VAL A 109 7.96 7.65 4.38
N HIS A 110 6.80 7.02 4.42
CA HIS A 110 6.52 5.85 5.26
C HIS A 110 6.22 4.65 4.36
N LEU A 111 7.22 3.78 4.18
CA LEU A 111 7.16 2.58 3.35
C LEU A 111 7.51 1.34 4.17
N LYS A 112 7.26 0.17 3.61
CA LYS A 112 7.63 -1.12 4.20
C LYS A 112 8.62 -1.87 3.30
N ALA A 113 9.85 -1.35 3.22
CA ALA A 113 10.85 -1.77 2.22
C ALA A 113 11.34 -3.23 2.34
N THR A 114 11.21 -3.85 3.52
CA THR A 114 11.84 -5.15 3.81
C THR A 114 10.89 -6.35 3.87
N MET A 115 9.57 -6.13 3.89
CA MET A 115 8.62 -7.21 4.20
C MET A 115 8.58 -8.28 3.11
#